data_AF-A0A4V1SR49-F1
#
_entry.id   AF-A0A4V1SR49-F1
#
_cell.length_a   1.000
_cell.length_b   1.000
_cell.length_c   1.000
_cell.angle_alpha   90.00
_cell.angle_beta   90.00
_cell.angle_gamma   90.00
#
_symmetry.space_group_name_H-M   'P 1'
#
loop_
_entity.id
_entity.type
_entity.pdbx_description
1 polymer ?
#
loop_
_entity_poly.entity_id
_entity_poly.type
_entity_poly.pdbx_seq_one_letter_code
_entity_poly.pdbx_strand_id
1 'polypeptide(L)' 'HILSEKKRRAFYHSQLNKTEEVLFEGDIKDGFMHGFTRNYVKIKAKYDPVLVNELKHVHLTNISPDGDVEVTEAEEIFVH' A
#
# COMPACT_ATOMS: atom_id res chain seq x y z
N HIS A 1 -5.65 -24.67 5.92
CA HIS A 1 -5.68 -23.30 5.38
C HIS A 1 -4.29 -22.66 5.19
N ILE A 2 -3.21 -23.44 5.07
CA ILE A 2 -1.83 -22.89 5.01
C ILE A 2 -1.41 -22.44 3.60
N LEU A 3 -1.95 -23.06 2.55
CA LEU A 3 -1.52 -22.80 1.17
C LEU A 3 -1.98 -21.42 0.66
N SER A 4 -3.18 -20.98 1.04
CA SER A 4 -3.72 -19.68 0.62
C SER A 4 -2.90 -18.51 1.18
N GLU A 5 -2.58 -18.56 2.47
CA GLU A 5 -1.76 -17.53 3.13
C GLU A 5 -0.34 -17.47 2.55
N LYS A 6 0.27 -18.63 2.26
CA LYS A 6 1.58 -18.70 1.60
C LYS A 6 1.55 -18.06 0.21
N LYS A 7 0.51 -18.34 -0.59
CA LYS A 7 0.35 -17.74 -1.92
C LYS A 7 0.14 -16.23 -1.83
N ARG A 8 -0.70 -15.76 -0.91
CA ARG A 8 -0.92 -14.31 -0.69
C ARG A 8 0.38 -13.62 -0.30
N ARG A 9 1.13 -14.18 0.65
CA ARG A 9 2.42 -13.62 1.09
C ARG A 9 3.43 -13.59 -0.06
N ALA A 10 3.54 -14.68 -0.84
CA ALA A 10 4.41 -14.71 -2.01
C ALA A 10 4.02 -13.67 -3.06
N PHE A 11 2.72 -13.45 -3.28
CA PHE A 11 2.21 -12.41 -4.15
C PHE A 11 2.55 -11.00 -3.65
N TYR A 12 2.41 -10.73 -2.35
CA TYR A 12 2.74 -9.41 -1.78
C TYR A 12 4.25 -9.16 -1.88
N HIS A 13 5.08 -10.16 -1.61
CA HIS A 13 6.52 -10.06 -1.81
C HIS A 13 6.91 -9.73 -3.25
N SER A 14 6.20 -10.28 -4.25
CA SER A 14 6.48 -9.98 -5.66
C SER A 14 6.05 -8.59 -6.11
N GLN A 15 5.35 -7.82 -5.25
CA GLN A 15 5.01 -6.42 -5.49
C GLN A 15 5.96 -5.42 -4.82
N LEU A 16 6.80 -5.86 -3.86
CA LEU A 16 7.74 -4.96 -3.19
C LEU A 16 8.73 -4.32 -4.18
N ASN A 17 9.19 -3.13 -3.83
CA ASN A 17 10.09 -2.26 -4.59
C ASN A 17 9.51 -1.78 -5.93
N LYS A 18 8.18 -1.78 -6.08
CA LYS A 18 7.49 -1.20 -7.24
C LYS A 18 6.78 0.08 -6.82
N THR A 19 6.62 0.97 -7.79
CA THR A 19 5.72 2.11 -7.67
C THR A 19 4.36 1.71 -8.24
N GLU A 20 3.32 1.81 -7.42
CA GLU A 20 1.97 1.45 -7.78
C GLU A 20 1.01 2.59 -7.42
N GLU A 21 -0.08 2.70 -8.17
CA GLU A 21 -1.17 3.60 -7.82
C GLU A 21 -2.06 2.96 -6.75
N VAL A 22 -2.34 3.72 -5.70
CA VAL A 22 -3.13 3.31 -4.54
C VAL A 22 -4.34 4.22 -4.38
N LEU A 23 -5.51 3.61 -4.18
CA LEU A 23 -6.68 4.28 -3.64
C LEU A 23 -6.65 4.21 -2.12
N PHE A 24 -6.71 5.37 -1.48
CA PHE A 24 -6.65 5.50 -0.03
C PHE A 24 -8.05 5.58 0.59
N GLU A 25 -8.27 4.79 1.62
CA GLU A 25 -9.54 4.69 2.34
C GLU A 25 -9.59 5.70 3.51
N GLY A 26 -10.81 6.07 3.92
CA GLY A 26 -11.03 7.01 5.03
C GLY A 26 -10.96 6.38 6.43
N ASP A 27 -10.79 5.06 6.54
CA ASP A 27 -10.69 4.40 7.84
C ASP A 27 -9.34 4.66 8.51
N ILE A 28 -9.39 4.90 9.82
CA ILE A 28 -8.20 5.12 10.64
C ILE A 28 -8.13 4.02 11.69
N LYS A 29 -7.02 3.30 11.72
CA LYS A 29 -6.71 2.31 12.74
C LYS A 29 -5.30 2.54 13.27
N ASP A 30 -5.20 2.75 14.58
CA ASP A 30 -3.92 2.97 15.28
C ASP A 30 -3.07 4.12 14.69
N GLY A 31 -3.73 5.15 14.13
CA GLY A 31 -3.06 6.29 13.47
C GLY A 31 -2.64 6.05 12.02
N PHE A 32 -3.00 4.90 11.45
CA PHE A 32 -2.74 4.55 10.06
C PHE A 32 -4.03 4.50 9.25
N MET A 33 -3.92 4.85 7.97
CA MET A 33 -4.93 4.59 6.96
C MET A 33 -4.52 3.40 6.10
N HIS A 34 -5.50 2.81 5.44
CA HIS A 34 -5.26 1.75 4.48
C HIS A 34 -5.58 2.20 3.07
N GLY A 35 -5.18 1.38 2.12
CA GLY A 35 -5.55 1.56 0.73
C GLY A 35 -5.35 0.27 -0.04
N PHE A 36 -5.75 0.31 -1.30
CA PHE A 36 -5.58 -0.81 -2.21
C PHE A 36 -4.94 -0.34 -3.50
N THR A 37 -3.97 -1.12 -3.96
CA THR A 37 -3.46 -1.03 -5.32
C THR A 37 -4.45 -1.66 -6.31
N ARG A 38 -4.27 -1.37 -7.60
CA ARG A 38 -5.07 -1.94 -8.69
C ARG A 38 -5.10 -3.48 -8.72
N ASN A 39 -4.04 -4.13 -8.23
CA ASN A 39 -3.93 -5.59 -8.17
C ASN A 39 -4.24 -6.17 -6.77
N TYR A 40 -4.98 -5.41 -5.94
CA TYR A 40 -5.48 -5.83 -4.62
C TYR A 40 -4.40 -6.16 -3.58
N VAL A 41 -3.26 -5.47 -3.63
CA VAL A 41 -2.36 -5.38 -2.46
C VAL A 41 -2.91 -4.36 -1.49
N LYS A 42 -3.18 -4.80 -0.25
CA LYS A 42 -3.56 -3.94 0.86
C LYS A 42 -2.32 -3.25 1.40
N ILE A 43 -2.38 -1.92 1.46
CA ILE A 43 -1.29 -1.10 1.98
C ILE A 43 -1.67 -0.49 3.33
N LYS A 44 -0.65 -0.01 4.05
CA LYS A 44 -0.76 0.74 5.29
C LYS A 44 0.15 1.97 5.20
N ALA A 45 -0.41 3.14 5.49
CA ALA A 45 0.30 4.42 5.50
C ALA A 45 -0.12 5.24 6.72
N LYS A 46 0.68 6.25 7.09
CA LYS A 46 0.23 7.23 8.09
C LYS A 46 -1.02 7.92 7.58
N TYR A 47 -2.00 8.13 8.45
CA TYR A 47 -3.21 8.82 8.06
C TYR A 47 -2.91 10.25 7.60
N ASP A 48 -3.43 10.60 6.42
CA ASP A 48 -3.47 11.96 5.91
C ASP A 48 -4.88 12.23 5.34
N PRO A 49 -5.65 13.18 5.89
CA PRO A 49 -6.99 13.48 5.40
C PRO A 49 -7.02 13.91 3.94
N VAL A 50 -5.93 14.46 3.39
CA VAL A 50 -5.89 14.91 1.99
C VAL A 50 -5.75 13.76 1.00
N LEU A 51 -5.40 12.56 1.46
CA LEU A 51 -5.26 11.37 0.62
C LEU A 51 -6.56 10.56 0.53
N VAL A 52 -7.53 10.80 1.42
CA VAL A 52 -8.77 10.00 1.46
C VAL A 52 -9.55 10.14 0.15
N ASN A 53 -9.89 9.02 -0.48
CA ASN A 53 -10.51 8.93 -1.81
C ASN A 53 -9.65 9.46 -2.97
N GLU A 54 -8.35 9.69 -2.74
CA GLU A 54 -7.42 10.06 -3.80
C GLU A 54 -6.64 8.84 -4.31
N LEU A 55 -6.30 8.89 -5.60
CA LEU A 55 -5.36 7.97 -6.23
C LEU A 55 -3.97 8.60 -6.22
N LYS A 56 -3.02 7.98 -5.53
CA LYS A 56 -1.63 8.47 -5.48
C LYS A 56 -0.64 7.36 -5.79
N HIS A 57 0.43 7.71 -6.49
CA HIS A 57 1.55 6.81 -6.76
C HIS A 57 2.43 6.72 -5.51
N VAL A 58 2.68 5.50 -5.05
CA VAL A 58 3.49 5.24 -3.86
C VAL A 58 4.46 4.10 -4.13
N HIS A 59 5.57 4.08 -3.40
CA HIS A 59 6.56 3.03 -3.47
C HIS A 59 6.29 1.97 -2.39
N LEU A 60 6.16 0.71 -2.80
CA LEU A 60 5.89 -0.42 -1.90
C LEU A 60 7.19 -0.91 -1.26
N THR A 61 7.38 -0.73 0.05
CA THR A 61 8.69 -0.94 0.69
C THR A 61 8.81 -2.27 1.42
N ASN A 62 7.89 -2.57 2.34
CA ASN A 62 7.99 -3.73 3.21
C ASN A 62 6.62 -4.33 3.54
N ILE A 63 6.59 -5.58 4.00
CA ILE A 63 5.38 -6.19 4.57
C ILE A 63 5.47 -6.07 6.10
N SER A 64 4.50 -5.39 6.70
CA SER A 64 4.39 -5.23 8.15
C SER A 64 4.09 -6.57 8.84
N PRO A 65 4.29 -6.69 10.18
CA PRO A 65 3.92 -7.89 10.94
C PRO A 65 2.44 -8.27 10.79
N ASP A 66 1.57 -7.30 10.52
CA ASP A 66 0.12 -7.47 10.31
C ASP A 66 -0.20 -8.05 8.91
N GLY A 67 0.78 -8.09 8.00
CA GLY A 67 0.66 -8.61 6.64
C GLY A 67 0.26 -7.58 5.59
N ASP A 68 0.08 -6.32 5.98
CA ASP A 68 -0.16 -5.18 5.08
C ASP A 68 1.17 -4.61 4.56
N VAL A 69 1.16 -4.06 3.35
CA VAL A 69 2.35 -3.49 2.71
C VAL A 69 2.54 -2.02 3.12
N GLU A 70 3.69 -1.70 3.68
CA GLU A 70 4.11 -0.33 3.99
C GLU A 70 4.51 0.41 2.71
N VAL A 71 4.27 1.71 2.70
CA VAL A 71 4.51 2.55 1.53
C VAL A 71 5.21 3.85 1.90
N THR A 72 5.98 4.37 0.94
CA THR A 72 6.54 5.72 0.98
C THR A 72 6.07 6.51 -0.22
N GLU A 73 6.16 7.83 -0.16
CA GLU A 73 5.86 8.68 -1.31
C GLU A 73 6.77 8.29 -2.49
N ALA A 74 6.19 8.17 -3.68
CA ALA A 74 6.99 8.03 -4.89
C ALA A 74 7.60 9.40 -5.23
N GLU A 75 8.86 9.42 -5.66
CA GLU A 75 9.48 10.66 -6.16
C GLU A 75 8.66 11.18 -7.35
N GLU A 76 8.02 12.33 -7.18
CA GLU A 76 7.33 13.01 -8.29
C GLU A 76 8.39 13.62 -9.20
N ILE A 77 8.57 13.05 -10.39
CA ILE A 77 9.33 13.70 -11.46
C ILE A 77 8.41 14.79 -12.03
N PHE A 78 8.54 16.02 -11.52
CA PHE A 78 7.94 17.19 -12.16
C PHE A 78 8.61 17.42 -13.51
N VAL A 79 7.95 17.02 -14.59
CA VAL A 79 8.34 17.43 -15.94
C VAL A 79 7.72 18.81 -16.17
N HIS A 80 8.56 19.84 -16.14
CA HIS A 80 8.19 21.22 -16.51
C HIS A 80 8.05 21.35 -18.03
#